data_AF-A0A1A6G7Y1-F1
#
_entry.id   AF-A0A1A6G7Y1-F1
#
_cell.length_a   1.000
_cell.length_b   1.000
_cell.length_c   1.000
_cell.angle_alpha   90.00
_cell.angle_beta   90.00
_cell.angle_gamma   90.00
#
_symmetry.space_group_name_H-M   'P 1'
#
loop_
_entity.id
_entity.type
_entity.pdbx_description
1 polymer ?
#
loop_
_entity_poly.entity_id
_entity_poly.type
_entity_poly.pdbx_seq_one_letter_code
_entity_poly.pdbx_strand_id
1 'polypeptide(L)' 'MRKQYTSELTQLTVIEIVTKLSEKKRNFSFRDIEEEYQQPLSAADKFLIRCLIVKKFNLKIEYFSSSKANQLQFCKI' A
#
# COMPACT_ATOMS: atom_id res chain seq x y z
N MET A 1 -14.39 -0.46 -23.87
CA MET A 1 -13.16 -1.27 -23.68
C MET A 1 -12.74 -1.21 -22.22
N ARG A 2 -12.71 -2.34 -21.49
CA ARG A 2 -12.14 -2.39 -20.13
C ARG A 2 -10.62 -2.33 -20.26
N LYS A 3 -9.97 -1.30 -19.70
CA LYS A 3 -8.51 -1.27 -19.56
C LYS A 3 -8.11 -2.35 -18.55
N GLN A 4 -7.40 -3.38 -19.01
CA GLN A 4 -6.75 -4.32 -18.11
C GLN A 4 -5.54 -3.61 -17.52
N TYR A 5 -5.60 -3.34 -16.22
CA TYR A 5 -4.46 -2.85 -15.46
C TYR A 5 -3.66 -4.07 -15.03
N THR A 6 -2.57 -4.36 -15.72
CA THR A 6 -1.62 -5.40 -15.31
C THR A 6 -0.81 -4.90 -14.13
N SER A 7 -0.92 -5.59 -13.00
CA SER A 7 -0.11 -5.38 -11.80
C SER A 7 1.20 -6.13 -11.97
N GLU A 8 2.34 -5.46 -11.79
CA GLU A 8 3.65 -6.15 -11.75
C GLU A 8 3.86 -6.82 -10.40
N LEU A 9 3.16 -6.33 -9.37
CA LEU A 9 3.11 -6.97 -8.06
C LEU A 9 2.10 -8.11 -8.03
N THR A 10 2.55 -9.27 -7.52
CA THR A 10 1.66 -10.36 -7.15
C THR A 10 1.04 -10.09 -5.77
N GLN A 11 -0.10 -10.73 -5.47
CA GLN A 11 -0.72 -10.64 -4.15
C GLN A 11 0.25 -11.08 -3.04
N LEU A 12 1.01 -12.15 -3.27
CA LEU A 12 1.96 -12.70 -2.30
C LEU A 12 3.03 -11.66 -1.95
N THR A 13 3.62 -11.02 -2.96
CA THR A 13 4.64 -9.98 -2.76
C THR A 13 4.10 -8.81 -1.96
N VAL A 14 2.87 -8.35 -2.25
CA VAL A 14 2.25 -7.28 -1.46
C VAL A 14 2.03 -7.71 -0.01
N ILE A 15 1.60 -8.95 0.22
CA ILE A 15 1.38 -9.49 1.57
C ILE A 15 2.69 -9.50 2.37
N GLU A 16 3.79 -9.96 1.77
CA GLU A 16 5.10 -10.00 2.41
C GLU A 16 5.58 -8.60 2.82
N ILE A 17 5.49 -7.64 1.89
CA ILE A 17 5.91 -6.25 2.16
C ILE A 17 5.04 -5.63 3.27
N VAL A 18 3.71 -5.77 3.18
CA VAL A 18 2.79 -5.17 4.16
C VAL A 18 2.96 -5.82 5.53
N THR A 19 3.21 -7.12 5.61
CA THR A 19 3.51 -7.82 6.88
C THR A 19 4.76 -7.22 7.52
N LYS A 20 5.86 -7.15 6.76
CA LYS A 20 7.13 -6.59 7.22
C LYS A 20 6.99 -5.13 7.68
N LEU A 21 6.26 -4.30 6.93
CA LEU A 21 6.01 -2.90 7.31
C LEU A 21 5.15 -2.80 8.57
N SER A 22 4.13 -3.66 8.72
CA SER A 22 3.24 -3.68 9.88
C SER A 22 3.94 -4.11 11.17
N GLU A 23 5.01 -4.90 11.08
CA GLU A 23 5.85 -5.27 12.24
C GLU A 23 6.74 -4.11 12.67
N LYS A 24 7.28 -3.34 11.71
CA LYS A 24 8.25 -2.27 11.96
C LYS A 24 7.62 -0.92 12.28
N LYS A 25 6.45 -0.62 11.70
CA LYS A 25 5.84 0.71 11.72
C LYS A 25 4.39 0.61 12.19
N ARG A 26 3.98 1.54 13.05
CA ARG A 26 2.57 1.69 13.44
C ARG A 26 1.72 2.16 12.26
N ASN A 27 2.25 3.10 11.48
CA ASN A 27 1.64 3.66 10.29
C ASN A 27 2.67 3.64 9.14
N PHE A 28 2.23 3.35 7.93
CA PHE A 28 3.06 3.39 6.71
C PHE A 28 2.23 3.87 5.52
N SER A 29 2.85 4.08 4.36
CA SER A 29 2.24 4.69 3.18
C SER A 29 2.65 3.93 1.92
N PHE A 30 2.13 4.35 0.77
CA PHE A 30 2.61 3.82 -0.52
C PHE A 30 4.11 4.05 -0.73
N ARG A 31 4.65 5.16 -0.23
CA ARG A 31 6.08 5.45 -0.36
C ARG A 31 6.92 4.41 0.37
N ASP A 32 6.49 3.99 1.56
CA ASP A 32 7.20 2.95 2.32
C ASP A 32 7.19 1.59 1.58
N ILE A 33 6.10 1.31 0.85
CA ILE A 33 6.00 0.11 0.00
C ILE A 33 6.90 0.24 -1.23
N GLU A 34 6.94 1.42 -1.87
CA GLU A 34 7.85 1.72 -2.99
C GLU A 34 9.31 1.60 -2.57
N GLU A 35 9.67 2.02 -1.35
CA GLU A 35 11.01 1.90 -0.77
C GLU A 35 11.39 0.44 -0.50
N GLU A 36 10.47 -0.37 0.06
CA GLU A 36 10.71 -1.81 0.27
C GLU A 36 10.73 -2.61 -1.05
N TYR A 37 9.95 -2.20 -2.05
CA TYR A 37 9.88 -2.83 -3.39
C TYR A 37 10.98 -2.34 -4.34
N GLN A 38 11.64 -1.23 -4.02
CA GLN A 38 12.66 -0.55 -4.84
C GLN A 38 12.19 -0.10 -6.22
N GLN A 39 10.87 0.03 -6.42
CA GLN A 39 10.26 0.47 -7.67
C GLN A 39 9.01 1.32 -7.40
N PRO A 40 8.69 2.29 -8.28
CA PRO A 40 7.46 3.06 -8.17
C PRO A 40 6.24 2.17 -8.42
N LEU A 41 5.18 2.36 -7.64
CA LEU A 41 3.95 1.59 -7.78
C LEU A 41 3.08 2.18 -8.89
N SER A 42 2.61 1.32 -9.80
CA SER A 42 1.60 1.71 -10.78
C SER A 42 0.23 1.94 -10.11
N ALA A 43 -0.72 2.50 -10.87
CA ALA A 43 -2.10 2.62 -10.40
C ALA A 43 -2.73 1.25 -10.10
N ALA A 44 -2.34 0.21 -10.85
CA ALA A 44 -2.82 -1.16 -10.66
C ALA A 44 -2.34 -1.70 -9.30
N ASP A 45 -1.05 -1.52 -9.01
CA ASP A 45 -0.44 -1.97 -7.77
C ASP A 45 -1.06 -1.24 -6.57
N LYS A 46 -1.24 0.09 -6.67
CA LYS A 46 -1.88 0.91 -5.62
C LYS A 46 -3.31 0.45 -5.33
N PHE A 47 -4.05 0.05 -6.37
CA PHE A 47 -5.39 -0.52 -6.20
C PHE A 47 -5.34 -1.87 -5.49
N LEU A 48 -4.45 -2.78 -5.94
CA LEU A 48 -4.25 -4.09 -5.32
C LEU A 48 -3.89 -3.98 -3.84
N ILE A 49 -2.92 -3.11 -3.52
CA ILE A 49 -2.49 -2.83 -2.15
C ILE A 49 -3.67 -2.37 -1.30
N ARG A 50 -4.45 -1.38 -1.76
CA ARG A 50 -5.61 -0.90 -0.99
C ARG A 50 -6.61 -2.01 -0.72
N CYS A 51 -6.87 -2.88 -1.70
CA CYS A 51 -7.74 -4.04 -1.51
C CYS A 51 -7.21 -4.97 -0.41
N LEU A 52 -5.91 -5.27 -0.41
CA LEU A 52 -5.30 -6.16 0.58
C LEU A 52 -5.20 -5.52 1.98
N ILE A 53 -4.83 -4.24 2.06
CA ILE A 53 -4.78 -3.45 3.30
C ILE A 53 -6.10 -3.56 4.07
N VAL A 54 -7.23 -3.37 3.39
CA VAL A 54 -8.56 -3.43 4.01
C VAL A 54 -9.00 -4.89 4.23
N LYS A 55 -8.98 -5.72 3.19
CA LYS A 55 -9.60 -7.05 3.26
C LYS A 55 -8.80 -8.09 4.04
N LYS A 56 -7.46 -7.97 4.05
CA LYS A 56 -6.57 -8.98 4.63
C LYS A 56 -5.92 -8.52 5.91
N PHE A 57 -5.45 -7.26 5.96
CA PHE A 57 -4.74 -6.74 7.12
C PHE A 57 -5.64 -5.95 8.09
N ASN A 58 -6.89 -5.67 7.69
CA ASN A 58 -7.85 -4.89 8.48
C ASN A 58 -7.25 -3.55 8.97
N LEU A 59 -6.46 -2.90 8.12
CA LEU A 59 -5.87 -1.60 8.44
C LEU A 59 -6.79 -0.47 7.98
N LYS A 60 -6.79 0.62 8.76
CA LYS A 60 -7.50 1.85 8.40
C LYS A 60 -6.67 2.63 7.38
N ILE A 61 -7.35 3.25 6.42
CA ILE A 61 -6.73 4.17 5.46
C ILE A 61 -7.09 5.60 5.88
N GLU A 62 -6.09 6.39 6.22
CA GLU A 62 -6.25 7.79 6.64
C GLU A 62 -5.58 8.75 5.66
N TYR A 63 -6.14 9.95 5.54
CA TYR A 63 -5.57 11.02 4.73
C TYR A 63 -4.89 12.02 5.65
N PHE A 64 -3.57 12.15 5.54
CA PHE A 64 -2.83 13.13 6.34
C PHE A 64 -2.70 14.45 5.57
N SER A 65 -3.48 15.45 5.97
CA SER A 65 -3.49 16.79 5.36
C SER A 65 -2.35 17.70 5.83
N SER A 66 -1.68 17.38 6.95
CA SER A 66 -0.62 18.20 7.54
C SER A 66 0.78 17.91 6.99
N SER A 67 0.92 16.86 6.17
CA SER A 67 2.15 16.56 5.43
C SER A 67 2.14 17.37 4.13
N LYS A 68 3.26 18.06 3.81
CA LYS A 68 3.46 18.78 2.52
C LYS A 68 3.23 17.89 1.29
N ALA A 69 3.16 16.58 1.46
CA ALA A 69 2.65 15.63 0.49
C ALA A 69 1.35 15.03 1.03
N ASN A 70 0.22 15.43 0.44
CA ASN A 70 -1.07 14.77 0.56
C ASN A 70 -0.93 13.25 0.33
N GLN A 71 -0.74 12.48 1.41
CA GLN A 71 -0.42 11.06 1.33
C GLN A 71 -1.41 10.24 2.16
N LEU A 72 -1.81 9.10 1.58
CA LEU A 72 -2.58 8.08 2.26
C LEU A 72 -1.64 7.31 3.20
N GLN A 73 -2.06 7.16 4.45
CA GLN A 73 -1.43 6.28 5.43
C GLN A 73 -2.32 5.08 5.73
N PHE A 74 -1.66 3.96 6.02
CA PHE A 74 -2.22 2.70 6.44
C PHE A 74 -1.88 2.51 7.92
N CYS A 75 -2.90 2.52 8.76
CA CYS A 75 -2.77 2.56 10.21
C CYS A 75 -3.41 1.30 10.82
N LYS A 76 -2.77 0.75 11.87
CA LYS A 76 -3.42 -0.27 12.69
C LYS A 76 -4.65 0.32 13.39
N ILE A 77 -5.74 -0.45 13.43
CA ILE A 77 -6.95 -0.14 14.22
C ILE A 77 -6.63 -0.33 15.70
#